data_AF-A0A8H5B953-F1
#
_entry.id   AF-A0A8H5B953-F1
#
_cell.length_a   1.000
_cell.length_b   1.000
_cell.length_c   1.000
_cell.angle_alpha   90.00
_cell.angle_beta   90.00
_cell.angle_gamma   90.00
#
_symmetry.space_group_name_H-M   'P 1'
#
loop_
_entity.id
_entity.type
_entity.pdbx_description
1 polymer ?
#
loop_
_entity_poly.entity_id
_entity_poly.type
_entity_poly.pdbx_seq_one_letter_code
_entity_poly.pdbx_strand_id
1 'polypeptide(L)' 'MLLVSVITAALAIHGAQALIRFPCSQLVTERLDPLVTPGQVSPHLHQIVGGNA' A
#
# COMPACT_ATOMS: atom_id res chain seq x y z
N MET A 1 15.84 19.73 33.38
CA MET A 1 14.56 20.11 32.72
C MET A 1 14.64 19.97 31.21
N LEU A 2 15.60 20.63 30.53
CA LEU A 2 15.79 20.51 29.07
C LEU A 2 16.00 19.05 28.57
N LEU A 3 16.81 18.26 29.28
CA LEU A 3 17.07 16.86 28.93
C LEU A 3 15.79 16.01 28.97
N VAL A 4 14.93 16.25 29.97
CA VAL A 4 13.63 15.57 30.10
C VAL A 4 12.73 15.94 28.93
N SER A 5 12.69 17.23 28.55
CA SER A 5 11.90 17.71 27.41
C SER A 5 12.34 17.09 26.07
N VAL A 6 13.64 16.92 25.83
CA VAL A 6 14.16 16.28 24.61
C VAL A 6 13.82 14.79 24.57
N ILE A 7 13.95 14.10 25.70
CA ILE A 7 13.59 12.68 25.81
C ILE A 7 12.09 12.51 25.53
N THR A 8 11.23 13.35 26.11
CA THR A 8 9.79 13.30 25.85
C THR A 8 9.45 13.55 24.38
N ALA A 9 10.16 14.46 23.70
CA ALA A 9 9.95 14.71 22.27
C ALA A 9 10.40 13.54 21.40
N ALA A 10 11.52 12.89 21.73
CA ALA A 10 12.01 11.72 21.02
C ALA A 10 11.03 10.53 21.14
N LEU A 11 10.46 10.30 22.33
CA LEU A 11 9.43 9.26 22.51
C LEU A 11 8.14 9.58 21.75
N ALA A 12 7.77 10.86 21.60
CA ALA A 12 6.57 11.25 20.88
C ALA A 12 6.60 10.92 19.36
N ILE A 13 7.79 10.72 18.78
CA ILE A 13 7.97 10.38 17.35
C ILE A 13 8.04 8.86 17.14
N HIS A 14 8.15 8.07 18.21
CA HIS A 14 8.10 6.59 18.16
C HIS A 14 6.67 6.11 17.87
N GLY A 15 6.29 6.14 16.59
CA GLY A 15 4.94 5.71 16.17
C GLY A 15 4.55 6.12 14.75
N ALA A 16 5.48 6.61 13.93
CA ALA A 16 5.19 6.92 12.52
C ALA A 16 4.73 5.65 11.77
N GLN A 17 3.41 5.46 11.67
CA GLN A 17 2.76 4.40 10.89
C GLN A 17 2.73 4.81 9.42
N ALA A 18 3.87 4.77 8.75
CA ALA A 18 4.02 5.37 7.44
C ALA A 18 3.81 4.38 6.28
N LEU A 19 2.80 3.49 6.30
CA LEU A 19 2.68 2.50 5.20
C LEU A 19 1.24 2.15 4.74
N ILE A 20 1.19 1.93 3.42
CA ILE A 20 0.03 1.84 2.52
C ILE A 20 -0.95 0.73 2.91
N ARG A 21 -2.25 1.03 2.83
CA ARG A 21 -3.35 0.08 2.98
C ARG A 21 -4.12 -0.04 1.66
N PHE A 22 -4.34 -1.25 1.15
CA PHE A 22 -5.08 -1.53 -0.10
C PHE A 22 -6.52 -2.01 0.17
N PRO A 23 -7.53 -1.29 -0.34
CA PRO A 23 -8.95 -1.64 -0.10
C PRO A 23 -9.85 -1.26 -1.32
N CYS A 24 -11.19 -1.18 -1.27
CA CYS A 24 -12.25 -1.82 -0.46
C CYS A 24 -13.38 -2.35 -1.37
N SER A 25 -13.34 -2.09 -2.68
CA SER A 25 -14.09 -2.84 -3.68
C SER A 25 -13.12 -3.28 -4.77
N GLN A 26 -13.30 -4.53 -5.18
CA GLN A 26 -12.60 -5.16 -6.30
C GLN A 26 -13.35 -4.77 -7.57
N LEU A 27 -12.67 -4.07 -8.49
CA LEU A 27 -13.25 -3.72 -9.78
C LEU A 27 -13.37 -4.98 -10.65
N VAL A 28 -12.26 -5.71 -10.79
CA VAL A 28 -12.18 -6.93 -11.59
C VAL A 28 -10.99 -7.79 -11.13
N THR A 29 -11.10 -9.09 -11.34
CA THR A 29 -9.95 -10.00 -11.32
C THR A 29 -9.67 -10.44 -12.74
N GLU A 30 -8.49 -10.12 -13.26
CA GLU A 30 -8.17 -10.38 -14.66
C GLU A 30 -6.77 -10.97 -14.83
N ARG A 31 -6.59 -11.70 -15.93
CA ARG A 31 -5.31 -12.29 -16.36
C ARG A 31 -4.55 -11.33 -17.26
N LEU A 32 -4.32 -10.12 -16.79
CA LEU A 32 -3.57 -9.08 -17.50
C LEU A 32 -2.23 -8.83 -16.83
N ASP A 33 -1.14 -9.10 -17.53
CA ASP A 33 0.22 -8.83 -17.06
C ASP A 33 1.01 -8.09 -18.15
N PRO A 34 1.05 -6.76 -18.10
CA PRO A 34 1.68 -5.95 -19.14
C PRO A 34 3.21 -5.98 -19.06
N LEU A 35 3.78 -6.52 -17.99
CA LEU A 35 5.21 -6.43 -17.72
C LEU A 35 5.94 -7.73 -18.10
N VAL A 36 5.42 -8.88 -17.66
CA VAL A 36 6.12 -10.16 -17.85
C VAL A 36 5.54 -10.97 -19.01
N THR A 37 4.24 -10.85 -19.29
CA THR A 37 3.55 -11.63 -20.34
C THR A 37 2.75 -10.76 -21.33
N PRO A 38 3.38 -9.77 -21.99
CA PRO A 38 2.67 -8.81 -22.84
C PRO A 38 2.05 -9.47 -24.09
N GLY A 39 0.81 -9.09 -24.42
CA GLY A 39 0.11 -9.54 -25.63
C GLY A 39 -0.42 -10.99 -25.56
N GLN A 40 -0.31 -11.65 -24.42
CA GLN A 40 -0.84 -13.01 -24.18
C GLN A 40 -1.66 -13.02 -22.89
N VAL A 41 -2.48 -14.07 -22.67
CA VAL A 41 -3.23 -14.24 -21.42
C VAL A 41 -2.26 -14.57 -20.28
N SER A 42 -2.26 -13.76 -19.21
CA SER A 42 -1.31 -13.93 -18.09
C SER A 42 -1.44 -15.29 -17.42
N PRO A 43 -0.35 -15.96 -17.00
CA PRO A 43 -0.43 -17.18 -16.20
C PRO A 43 -1.02 -16.95 -14.79
N HIS A 44 -1.08 -15.70 -14.31
CA HIS A 44 -1.57 -15.33 -12.99
C HIS A 44 -2.68 -14.28 -13.03
N LEU A 45 -3.34 -14.06 -11.89
CA LEU A 45 -4.45 -13.14 -11.75
C LEU A 45 -4.02 -11.87 -11.01
N HIS A 46 -4.50 -10.74 -11.49
CA HIS A 46 -4.38 -9.46 -10.81
C HIS A 46 -5.73 -9.07 -10.27
N GLN A 47 -5.77 -8.77 -8.97
CA GLN A 47 -6.91 -8.09 -8.38
C GLN A 47 -6.74 -6.59 -8.65
N ILE A 48 -7.61 -6.07 -9.51
CA ILE A 48 -7.70 -4.64 -9.77
C ILE A 48 -8.64 -4.06 -8.72
N VAL A 49 -8.09 -3.22 -7.85
CA VAL A 49 -8.83 -2.54 -6.77
C VAL A 49 -9.04 -1.08 -7.12
N GLY A 50 -10.15 -0.51 -6.66
CA GLY A 50 -10.56 0.86 -6.99
C GLY A 50 -11.69 0.91 -8.02
N GLY A 51 -11.77 1.99 -8.79
CA GLY A 51 -12.95 2.31 -9.61
C GLY A 51 -13.80 3.40 -8.96
N ASN A 52 -14.68 4.06 -9.73
CA ASN A 52 -15.38 5.27 -9.30
C ASN A 52 -16.10 5.08 -7.95
N ALA A 53 -15.77 5.95 -6.99
CA ALA A 53 -16.43 6.10 -5.70
C ALA A 53 -17.67 7.00 -5.83
#